data_AF-A0A3C0QPB5-F1
#
_entry.id   AF-A0A3C0QPB5-F1
#
_cell.length_a   1.000
_cell.length_b   1.000
_cell.length_c   1.000
_cell.angle_alpha   90.00
_cell.angle_beta   90.00
_cell.angle_gamma   90.00
#
_symmetry.space_group_name_H-M   'P 1'
#
loop_
_entity.id
_entity.type
_entity.pdbx_description
1 polymer ?
#
loop_
_entity_poly.entity_id
_entity_poly.type
_entity_poly.pdbx_seq_one_letter_code
_entity_poly.pdbx_strand_id
1 'polypeptide(L)'
;MAFQIKDNILLRYIPDEGQTKAVIPRGVEEIADKAFSDCYGLESVFIPNGVKRIGRKAFYHCWNMQKINIPETVTEIGEEAFYHCESLKEMQLPENLQIIGKYAFAGCKIKEITIPPLIEEISAGLCSECKELKLITMPETIKHIGDNAFEHCKSLKKFTFPENLQSIGQYAFSSCGLEGVLNLPSNLQTMEEYVFYGCYNLEKVIIPQSVKEIKHCALPNTTKTKIFIPHTSIEMGLCCFHAGQKVFFRKNEKCFIVVLKGEWLKASLERDLSFFLQHPTFGTFEQIRVEQYKQAVAIGFYDEIPRIREYLESHIAEAIKILIDEKQVETISILLNDRIITKEAIDPIIEYAIESAQKGGSLEIQTLLLNYKAEYLGFESVEERLKL
;
A
#
# COMPACT_ATOMS: atom_id res chain seq x y z
N MET A 1 20.41 -46.05 7.28
CA MET A 1 19.41 -45.40 8.16
C MET A 1 19.06 -44.08 7.51
N ALA A 2 17.78 -43.83 7.27
CA ALA A 2 17.34 -42.59 6.63
C ALA A 2 17.61 -41.34 7.51
N PHE A 3 17.76 -41.51 8.82
CA PHE A 3 18.00 -40.40 9.76
C PHE A 3 19.39 -40.51 10.41
N GLN A 4 20.13 -39.40 10.40
CA GLN A 4 21.35 -39.20 11.17
C GLN A 4 21.02 -38.36 12.41
N ILE A 5 21.07 -38.99 13.59
CA ILE A 5 20.69 -38.35 14.87
C ILE A 5 21.88 -38.43 15.82
N LYS A 6 22.16 -37.33 16.52
CA LYS A 6 23.17 -37.25 17.57
C LYS A 6 22.66 -36.36 18.70
N ASP A 7 22.76 -36.81 19.95
CA ASP A 7 22.39 -36.02 21.14
C ASP A 7 20.98 -35.42 21.04
N ASN A 8 20.00 -36.21 20.62
CA ASN A 8 18.59 -35.81 20.36
C ASN A 8 18.39 -34.78 19.22
N ILE A 9 19.43 -34.50 18.42
CA ILE A 9 19.37 -33.60 17.27
C ILE A 9 19.33 -34.41 15.98
N LEU A 10 18.32 -34.19 15.14
CA LEU A 10 18.26 -34.72 13.79
C LEU A 10 19.17 -33.87 12.88
N LEU A 11 20.36 -34.39 12.58
CA LEU A 11 21.37 -33.69 11.78
C LEU A 11 21.07 -33.75 10.28
N ARG A 12 20.57 -34.89 9.80
CA ARG A 12 20.32 -35.10 8.37
C ARG A 12 19.32 -36.21 8.13
N TYR A 13 18.48 -36.01 7.12
CA TYR A 13 17.64 -37.01 6.49
C TYR A 13 18.20 -37.34 5.10
N ILE A 14 18.25 -38.63 4.77
CA ILE A 14 18.64 -39.14 3.46
C ILE A 14 17.49 -40.05 3.02
N PRO A 15 16.61 -39.61 2.10
CA PRO A 15 15.51 -40.43 1.62
C PRO A 15 16.03 -41.62 0.81
N ASP A 16 15.38 -42.77 0.97
CA ASP A 16 15.51 -43.87 0.02
C ASP A 16 14.81 -43.52 -1.31
N GLU A 17 15.16 -44.20 -2.39
CA GLU A 17 14.59 -43.94 -3.72
C GLU A 17 13.05 -44.06 -3.70
N GLY A 18 12.35 -43.03 -4.17
CA GLY A 18 10.89 -42.98 -4.20
C GLY A 18 10.19 -42.70 -2.86
N GLN A 19 10.93 -42.45 -1.77
CA GLN A 19 10.34 -42.15 -0.47
C GLN A 19 9.66 -40.77 -0.47
N THR A 20 8.34 -40.75 -0.23
CA THR A 20 7.54 -39.49 -0.18
C THR A 20 7.11 -39.07 1.22
N LYS A 21 7.37 -39.89 2.25
CA LYS A 21 6.97 -39.58 3.64
C LYS A 21 8.10 -39.83 4.62
N ALA A 22 8.27 -38.96 5.61
CA ALA A 22 9.24 -39.18 6.68
C ALA A 22 8.55 -39.15 8.05
N VAL A 23 8.98 -40.04 8.95
CA VAL A 23 8.52 -40.08 10.35
C VAL A 23 9.74 -39.89 11.23
N ILE A 24 9.88 -38.70 11.82
CA ILE A 24 11.01 -38.39 12.70
C ILE A 24 10.91 -39.26 13.97
N PRO A 25 11.99 -39.96 14.38
CA PRO A 25 11.98 -40.81 15.57
C PRO A 25 11.65 -40.03 16.85
N ARG A 26 10.97 -40.69 17.80
CA ARG A 26 10.73 -40.14 19.14
C ARG A 26 12.06 -39.84 19.86
N GLY A 27 12.05 -38.83 20.73
CA GLY A 27 13.24 -38.41 21.47
C GLY A 27 14.09 -37.36 20.74
N VAL A 28 13.79 -37.06 19.48
CA VAL A 28 14.36 -35.89 18.80
C VAL A 28 13.78 -34.63 19.43
N GLU A 29 14.66 -33.74 19.86
CA GLU A 29 14.34 -32.42 20.45
C GLU A 29 14.60 -31.28 19.46
N GLU A 30 15.38 -31.51 18.41
CA GLU A 30 15.75 -30.50 17.43
C GLU A 30 15.88 -31.09 16.03
N ILE A 31 15.38 -30.36 15.04
CA ILE A 31 15.71 -30.57 13.63
C ILE A 31 16.80 -29.57 13.29
N ALA A 32 18.01 -30.06 13.00
CA ALA A 32 19.15 -29.19 12.72
C ALA A 32 18.99 -28.43 11.40
N ASP A 33 19.88 -27.47 11.20
CA ASP A 33 20.01 -26.74 9.95
C ASP A 33 20.13 -27.70 8.75
N LYS A 34 19.35 -27.42 7.70
CA LYS A 34 19.33 -28.18 6.44
C LYS A 34 19.02 -29.67 6.57
N ALA A 35 18.47 -30.14 7.68
CA ALA A 35 18.30 -31.59 7.90
C ALA A 35 17.47 -32.30 6.81
N PHE A 36 16.47 -31.63 6.24
CA PHE A 36 15.66 -32.07 5.09
C PHE A 36 15.82 -31.17 3.86
N SER A 37 16.87 -30.35 3.77
CA SER A 37 17.08 -29.48 2.60
C SER A 37 17.10 -30.30 1.31
N ASP A 38 16.45 -29.78 0.27
CA ASP A 38 16.41 -30.33 -1.07
C ASP A 38 15.78 -31.74 -1.16
N CYS A 39 14.94 -32.10 -0.19
CA CYS A 39 14.12 -33.31 -0.25
C CYS A 39 12.93 -33.12 -1.21
N TYR A 40 13.21 -32.92 -2.51
CA TYR A 40 12.23 -32.52 -3.53
C TYR A 40 11.01 -33.44 -3.63
N GLY A 41 11.19 -34.75 -3.41
CA GLY A 41 10.13 -35.77 -3.50
C GLY A 41 9.29 -35.94 -2.23
N LEU A 42 9.65 -35.28 -1.13
CA LEU A 42 9.01 -35.47 0.17
C LEU A 42 7.68 -34.72 0.23
N GLU A 43 6.58 -35.45 0.37
CA GLU A 43 5.22 -34.92 0.42
C GLU A 43 4.76 -34.59 1.85
N SER A 44 5.26 -35.29 2.86
CA SER A 44 4.88 -35.07 4.26
C SER A 44 5.94 -35.53 5.26
N VAL A 45 6.00 -34.85 6.39
CA VAL A 45 6.89 -35.17 7.52
C VAL A 45 6.07 -35.19 8.81
N PHE A 46 6.15 -36.29 9.55
CA PHE A 46 5.64 -36.36 10.92
C PHE A 46 6.74 -35.90 11.90
N ILE A 47 6.50 -34.77 12.55
CA ILE A 47 7.35 -34.22 13.61
C ILE A 47 6.77 -34.67 14.97
N PRO A 48 7.49 -35.44 15.81
CA PRO A 48 6.97 -35.90 17.09
C PRO A 48 6.89 -34.78 18.14
N ASN A 49 5.94 -34.90 19.05
CA ASN A 49 5.87 -34.08 20.26
C ASN A 49 7.15 -34.30 21.07
N GLY A 50 7.92 -33.23 21.27
CA GLY A 50 9.27 -33.29 21.84
C GLY A 50 10.25 -32.41 21.09
N VAL A 51 10.03 -32.20 19.79
CA VAL A 51 10.80 -31.22 19.01
C VAL A 51 10.49 -29.81 19.49
N LYS A 52 11.53 -29.06 19.83
CA LYS A 52 11.50 -27.68 20.34
C LYS A 52 11.97 -26.67 19.30
N ARG A 53 12.88 -27.07 18.41
CA ARG A 53 13.46 -26.19 17.39
C ARG A 53 13.48 -26.83 16.00
N ILE A 54 13.13 -26.03 15.00
CA ILE A 54 13.33 -26.32 13.58
C ILE A 54 14.40 -25.36 13.07
N GLY A 55 15.54 -25.89 12.64
CA GLY A 55 16.73 -25.12 12.26
C GLY A 55 16.60 -24.34 10.96
N ARG A 56 17.64 -23.57 10.65
CA ARG A 56 17.74 -22.79 9.42
C ARG A 56 17.72 -23.70 8.19
N LYS A 57 16.93 -23.33 7.19
CA LYS A 57 16.78 -24.10 5.93
C LYS A 57 16.39 -25.58 6.16
N ALA A 58 15.79 -25.93 7.30
CA ALA A 58 15.54 -27.32 7.68
C ALA A 58 14.76 -28.11 6.61
N PHE A 59 13.76 -27.51 5.97
CA PHE A 59 12.96 -28.06 4.87
C PHE A 59 13.08 -27.21 3.59
N TYR A 60 14.22 -26.53 3.41
CA TYR A 60 14.49 -25.70 2.24
C TYR A 60 14.30 -26.50 0.94
N HIS A 61 13.57 -25.93 -0.03
CA HIS A 61 13.27 -26.56 -1.32
C HIS A 61 12.59 -27.95 -1.26
N CYS A 62 11.80 -28.25 -0.24
CA CYS A 62 10.94 -29.43 -0.27
C CYS A 62 9.70 -29.21 -1.16
N TRP A 63 9.91 -29.13 -2.49
CA TRP A 63 8.91 -28.67 -3.47
C TRP A 63 7.58 -29.42 -3.44
N ASN A 64 7.60 -30.74 -3.19
CA ASN A 64 6.39 -31.56 -3.16
C ASN A 64 5.72 -31.62 -1.78
N MET A 65 6.27 -30.96 -0.76
CA MET A 65 5.70 -31.00 0.59
C MET A 65 4.32 -30.36 0.60
N GLN A 66 3.27 -31.13 0.88
CA GLN A 66 1.89 -30.67 0.78
C GLN A 66 1.34 -30.17 2.11
N LYS A 67 1.78 -30.81 3.20
CA LYS A 67 1.30 -30.59 4.55
C LYS A 67 2.42 -30.83 5.55
N ILE A 68 2.48 -29.97 6.56
CA ILE A 68 3.28 -30.22 7.75
C ILE A 68 2.52 -29.78 9.00
N ASN A 69 2.57 -30.64 10.02
CA ASN A 69 2.02 -30.33 11.34
C ASN A 69 3.20 -29.97 12.25
N ILE A 70 3.27 -28.72 12.70
CA ILE A 70 4.30 -28.26 13.62
C ILE A 70 3.76 -28.46 15.06
N PRO A 71 4.42 -29.27 15.90
CA PRO A 71 3.93 -29.53 17.26
C PRO A 71 3.92 -28.29 18.16
N GLU A 72 3.00 -28.24 19.13
CA GLU A 72 2.91 -27.18 20.16
C GLU A 72 4.17 -27.01 21.02
N THR A 73 5.06 -28.00 21.02
CA THR A 73 6.34 -27.92 21.72
C THR A 73 7.39 -27.09 21.00
N VAL A 74 7.20 -26.76 19.72
CA VAL A 74 8.15 -25.98 18.93
C VAL A 74 8.05 -24.51 19.33
N THR A 75 9.17 -23.96 19.79
CA THR A 75 9.30 -22.55 20.20
C THR A 75 10.05 -21.72 19.18
N GLU A 76 10.77 -22.34 18.23
CA GLU A 76 11.60 -21.66 17.24
C GLU A 76 11.55 -22.34 15.86
N ILE A 77 11.31 -21.52 14.83
CA ILE A 77 11.46 -21.87 13.41
C ILE A 77 12.54 -20.97 12.81
N GLY A 78 13.60 -21.57 12.28
CA GLY A 78 14.77 -20.88 11.76
C GLY A 78 14.54 -20.16 10.43
N GLU A 79 15.54 -19.35 10.04
CA GLU A 79 15.58 -18.67 8.76
C GLU A 79 15.40 -19.64 7.59
N GLU A 80 14.55 -19.29 6.62
CA GLU A 80 14.28 -20.08 5.41
C GLU A 80 13.86 -21.53 5.67
N ALA A 81 13.35 -21.86 6.87
CA ALA A 81 13.05 -23.23 7.26
C ALA A 81 12.14 -23.98 6.26
N PHE A 82 11.19 -23.30 5.61
CA PHE A 82 10.28 -23.84 4.59
C PHE A 82 10.33 -23.05 3.28
N TYR A 83 11.48 -22.44 2.98
CA TYR A 83 11.67 -21.65 1.76
C TYR A 83 11.46 -22.49 0.49
N HIS A 84 10.61 -22.00 -0.42
CA HIS A 84 10.10 -22.71 -1.60
C HIS A 84 9.55 -24.11 -1.32
N CYS A 85 8.82 -24.33 -0.23
CA CYS A 85 7.93 -25.49 -0.13
C CYS A 85 6.67 -25.26 -1.00
N GLU A 86 6.84 -25.28 -2.33
CA GLU A 86 5.85 -24.78 -3.30
C GLU A 86 4.55 -25.58 -3.40
N SER A 87 4.46 -26.74 -2.75
CA SER A 87 3.21 -27.50 -2.65
C SER A 87 2.52 -27.34 -1.29
N LEU A 88 3.15 -26.63 -0.34
CA LEU A 88 2.69 -26.55 1.04
C LEU A 88 1.46 -25.64 1.10
N LYS A 89 0.31 -26.25 1.38
CA LYS A 89 -1.00 -25.56 1.38
C LYS A 89 -1.57 -25.38 2.78
N GLU A 90 -1.22 -26.29 3.69
CA GLU A 90 -1.75 -26.34 5.05
C GLU A 90 -0.59 -26.38 6.04
N MET A 91 -0.59 -25.41 6.95
CA MET A 91 0.35 -25.33 8.07
C MET A 91 -0.34 -24.58 9.21
N GLN A 92 -0.12 -25.04 10.43
CA GLN A 92 -0.54 -24.34 11.65
C GLN A 92 0.71 -24.03 12.46
N LEU A 93 0.81 -22.79 12.93
CA LEU A 93 1.87 -22.36 13.82
C LEU A 93 1.45 -22.62 15.27
N PRO A 94 2.36 -23.13 16.13
CA PRO A 94 2.03 -23.42 17.52
C PRO A 94 1.83 -22.14 18.34
N GLU A 95 0.99 -22.20 19.37
CA GLU A 95 0.63 -21.01 20.17
C GLU A 95 1.82 -20.47 20.97
N ASN A 96 2.73 -21.36 21.40
CA ASN A 96 3.92 -21.03 22.18
C ASN A 96 5.14 -20.65 21.33
N LEU A 97 4.96 -20.43 20.03
CA LEU A 97 6.06 -20.05 19.15
C LEU A 97 6.59 -18.66 19.50
N GLN A 98 7.89 -18.56 19.71
CA GLN A 98 8.57 -17.32 20.12
C GLN A 98 9.38 -16.69 19.00
N ILE A 99 9.90 -17.51 18.07
CA ILE A 99 10.81 -17.06 17.02
C ILE A 99 10.38 -17.65 15.69
N ILE A 100 10.28 -16.77 14.68
CA ILE A 100 10.14 -17.12 13.28
C ILE A 100 11.22 -16.40 12.48
N GLY A 101 12.11 -17.17 11.86
CA GLY A 101 13.23 -16.64 11.09
C GLY A 101 12.79 -15.92 9.81
N LYS A 102 13.73 -15.18 9.22
CA LYS A 102 13.53 -14.49 7.95
C LYS A 102 13.22 -15.49 6.83
N TYR A 103 12.35 -15.13 5.90
CA TYR A 103 11.95 -15.94 4.76
C TYR A 103 11.44 -17.36 5.12
N ALA A 104 11.01 -17.59 6.36
CA ALA A 104 10.71 -18.93 6.85
C ALA A 104 9.68 -19.67 5.98
N PHE A 105 8.71 -18.95 5.39
CA PHE A 105 7.66 -19.53 4.56
C PHE A 105 7.61 -18.95 3.14
N ALA A 106 8.65 -18.25 2.69
CA ALA A 106 8.63 -17.62 1.38
C ALA A 106 8.51 -18.66 0.26
N GLY A 107 7.68 -18.38 -0.76
CA GLY A 107 7.40 -19.27 -1.87
C GLY A 107 6.44 -20.43 -1.56
N CYS A 108 5.88 -20.51 -0.34
CA CYS A 108 4.85 -21.50 -0.02
C CYS A 108 3.52 -21.19 -0.72
N LYS A 109 2.64 -22.20 -0.84
CA LYS A 109 1.25 -22.03 -1.36
C LYS A 109 0.20 -22.05 -0.27
N ILE A 110 0.57 -21.60 0.93
CA ILE A 110 -0.36 -21.46 2.05
C ILE A 110 -1.42 -20.41 1.71
N LYS A 111 -2.66 -20.68 2.13
CA LYS A 111 -3.81 -19.78 1.86
C LYS A 111 -4.09 -18.84 3.02
N GLU A 112 -3.73 -19.25 4.22
CA GLU A 112 -3.92 -18.50 5.45
C GLU A 112 -2.75 -18.72 6.39
N ILE A 113 -2.46 -17.71 7.21
CA ILE A 113 -1.49 -17.81 8.30
C ILE A 113 -2.01 -17.03 9.50
N THR A 114 -1.94 -17.65 10.67
CA THR A 114 -2.21 -17.01 11.95
C THR A 114 -0.89 -16.90 12.71
N ILE A 115 -0.48 -15.66 12.99
CA ILE A 115 0.74 -15.38 13.72
C ILE A 115 0.49 -15.61 15.22
N PRO A 116 1.33 -16.40 15.92
CA PRO A 116 1.15 -16.69 17.35
C PRO A 116 1.28 -15.46 18.25
N PRO A 117 0.60 -15.43 19.40
CA PRO A 117 0.47 -14.25 20.25
C PRO A 117 1.76 -13.78 20.93
N LEU A 118 2.78 -14.63 21.02
CA LEU A 118 4.08 -14.28 21.62
C LEU A 118 5.03 -13.59 20.64
N ILE A 119 4.67 -13.51 19.35
CA ILE A 119 5.47 -12.83 18.33
C ILE A 119 5.24 -11.31 18.42
N GLU A 120 6.32 -10.54 18.47
CA GLU A 120 6.28 -9.06 18.47
C GLU A 120 6.70 -8.43 17.14
N GLU A 121 7.32 -9.20 16.24
CA GLU A 121 7.84 -8.74 14.96
C GLU A 121 7.59 -9.78 13.86
N ILE A 122 7.14 -9.31 12.70
CA ILE A 122 7.10 -10.11 11.48
C ILE A 122 8.46 -10.00 10.79
N SER A 123 9.16 -11.13 10.67
CA SER A 123 10.49 -11.17 10.07
C SER A 123 10.50 -10.79 8.58
N ALA A 124 11.65 -10.31 8.11
CA ALA A 124 11.85 -9.99 6.71
C ALA A 124 11.54 -11.21 5.81
N GLY A 125 10.76 -10.99 4.75
CA GLY A 125 10.41 -11.99 3.77
C GLY A 125 9.51 -13.12 4.25
N LEU A 126 8.95 -13.07 5.47
CA LEU A 126 8.24 -14.17 6.13
C LEU A 126 7.39 -15.05 5.19
N CYS A 127 6.54 -14.41 4.38
CA CYS A 127 5.67 -15.02 3.38
C CYS A 127 5.82 -14.36 2.00
N SER A 128 7.02 -13.88 1.66
CA SER A 128 7.30 -13.39 0.30
C SER A 128 6.98 -14.46 -0.75
N GLU A 129 6.45 -14.08 -1.91
CA GLU A 129 6.07 -14.98 -3.01
C GLU A 129 4.97 -16.02 -2.67
N CYS A 130 4.29 -15.90 -1.52
CA CYS A 130 3.11 -16.71 -1.19
C CYS A 130 1.89 -16.28 -2.00
N LYS A 131 1.89 -16.58 -3.29
CA LYS A 131 0.90 -16.10 -4.29
C LYS A 131 -0.54 -16.50 -3.99
N GLU A 132 -0.77 -17.57 -3.22
CA GLU A 132 -2.09 -18.05 -2.81
C GLU A 132 -2.56 -17.53 -1.45
N LEU A 133 -1.73 -16.79 -0.72
CA LEU A 133 -2.06 -16.26 0.61
C LEU A 133 -3.19 -15.23 0.50
N LYS A 134 -4.30 -15.49 1.20
CA LYS A 134 -5.53 -14.69 1.18
C LYS A 134 -5.82 -14.00 2.50
N LEU A 135 -5.43 -14.63 3.61
CA LEU A 135 -5.73 -14.18 4.95
C LEU A 135 -4.47 -14.23 5.82
N ILE A 136 -4.21 -13.13 6.51
CA ILE A 136 -3.17 -13.05 7.53
C ILE A 136 -3.86 -12.56 8.79
N THR A 137 -3.76 -13.34 9.86
CA THR A 137 -4.24 -12.96 11.20
C THR A 137 -3.04 -12.62 12.07
N MET A 138 -2.99 -11.39 12.59
CA MET A 138 -1.91 -10.93 13.46
C MET A 138 -2.44 -10.60 14.86
N PRO A 139 -1.67 -10.86 15.92
CA PRO A 139 -1.96 -10.36 17.25
C PRO A 139 -1.62 -8.87 17.35
N GLU A 140 -2.25 -8.17 18.31
CA GLU A 140 -1.98 -6.75 18.60
C GLU A 140 -0.59 -6.50 19.20
N THR A 141 0.17 -7.56 19.51
CA THR A 141 1.57 -7.50 19.98
C THR A 141 2.55 -7.08 18.90
N ILE A 142 2.18 -7.21 17.61
CA ILE A 142 3.07 -6.90 16.49
C ILE A 142 3.32 -5.40 16.39
N LYS A 143 4.58 -5.00 16.52
CA LYS A 143 5.03 -3.61 16.40
C LYS A 143 5.72 -3.32 15.07
N HIS A 144 6.30 -4.33 14.44
CA HIS A 144 7.13 -4.18 13.25
C HIS A 144 6.82 -5.24 12.21
N ILE A 145 6.72 -4.81 10.95
CA ILE A 145 6.70 -5.70 9.78
C ILE A 145 8.02 -5.49 9.02
N GLY A 146 8.81 -6.55 8.87
CA GLY A 146 10.10 -6.50 8.20
C GLY A 146 10.02 -6.37 6.68
N ASP A 147 11.18 -6.13 6.06
CA ASP A 147 11.31 -5.94 4.61
C ASP A 147 10.80 -7.15 3.84
N ASN A 148 10.13 -6.93 2.71
CA ASN A 148 9.59 -7.95 1.81
C ASN A 148 8.62 -8.97 2.48
N ALA A 149 8.15 -8.73 3.72
CA ALA A 149 7.44 -9.73 4.53
C ALA A 149 6.30 -10.44 3.80
N PHE A 150 5.54 -9.72 2.97
CA PHE A 150 4.43 -10.23 2.17
C PHE A 150 4.57 -9.86 0.69
N GLU A 151 5.78 -9.57 0.21
CA GLU A 151 6.00 -9.21 -1.19
C GLU A 151 5.43 -10.28 -2.14
N HIS A 152 4.83 -9.86 -3.25
CA HIS A 152 4.23 -10.74 -4.26
C HIS A 152 3.10 -11.67 -3.75
N CYS A 153 2.46 -11.35 -2.62
CA CYS A 153 1.23 -12.01 -2.15
C CYS A 153 0.01 -11.57 -2.99
N LYS A 154 -0.07 -12.05 -4.24
CA LYS A 154 -1.07 -11.61 -5.24
C LYS A 154 -2.53 -11.92 -4.89
N SER A 155 -2.79 -12.90 -4.01
CA SER A 155 -4.14 -13.23 -3.55
C SER A 155 -4.58 -12.47 -2.29
N LEU A 156 -3.68 -11.70 -1.67
CA LEU A 156 -3.97 -10.94 -0.45
C LEU A 156 -4.74 -9.68 -0.82
N LYS A 157 -6.07 -9.76 -0.74
CA LYS A 157 -7.00 -8.70 -1.14
C LYS A 157 -7.24 -7.66 -0.05
N LYS A 158 -7.30 -8.10 1.20
CA LYS A 158 -7.56 -7.23 2.35
C LYS A 158 -6.52 -7.51 3.42
N PHE A 159 -6.13 -6.46 4.13
CA PHE A 159 -5.20 -6.54 5.22
C PHE A 159 -5.59 -5.52 6.28
N THR A 160 -5.63 -5.94 7.54
CA THR A 160 -5.88 -5.08 8.69
C THR A 160 -4.58 -4.98 9.47
N PHE A 161 -4.08 -3.76 9.65
CA PHE A 161 -2.90 -3.53 10.47
C PHE A 161 -3.25 -3.61 11.96
N PRO A 162 -2.35 -4.15 12.81
CA PRO A 162 -2.44 -4.02 14.26
C PRO A 162 -2.49 -2.55 14.70
N GLU A 163 -3.21 -2.24 15.77
CA GLU A 163 -3.42 -0.85 16.23
C GLU A 163 -2.09 -0.18 16.62
N ASN A 164 -1.18 -0.95 17.23
CA ASN A 164 0.09 -0.47 17.76
C ASN A 164 1.28 -0.62 16.80
N LEU A 165 1.01 -0.88 15.51
CA LEU A 165 2.07 -1.06 14.53
C LEU A 165 2.87 0.24 14.32
N GLN A 166 4.19 0.16 14.48
CA GLN A 166 5.11 1.30 14.45
C GLN A 166 5.86 1.43 13.12
N SER A 167 6.21 0.31 12.48
CA SER A 167 6.94 0.31 11.21
C SER A 167 6.51 -0.80 10.26
N ILE A 168 6.64 -0.51 8.97
CA ILE A 168 6.46 -1.44 7.85
C ILE A 168 7.68 -1.29 6.95
N GLY A 169 8.38 -2.40 6.72
CA GLY A 169 9.65 -2.44 5.99
C GLY A 169 9.52 -2.20 4.49
N GLN A 170 10.69 -2.09 3.85
CA GLN A 170 10.81 -1.90 2.41
C GLN A 170 10.16 -3.06 1.66
N TYR A 171 9.46 -2.78 0.56
CA TYR A 171 8.78 -3.78 -0.26
C TYR A 171 7.77 -4.69 0.49
N ALA A 172 7.42 -4.43 1.75
CA ALA A 172 6.71 -5.39 2.60
C ALA A 172 5.37 -5.87 2.00
N PHE A 173 4.67 -5.00 1.26
CA PHE A 173 3.45 -5.33 0.52
C PHE A 173 3.61 -5.03 -0.98
N SER A 174 4.84 -5.02 -1.51
CA SER A 174 5.09 -4.82 -2.93
C SER A 174 4.38 -5.91 -3.74
N SER A 175 3.70 -5.52 -4.80
CA SER A 175 2.99 -6.38 -5.76
C SER A 175 1.96 -7.31 -5.12
N CYS A 176 1.35 -6.88 -4.00
CA CYS A 176 0.22 -7.55 -3.38
C CYS A 176 -1.09 -7.28 -4.12
N GLY A 177 -2.07 -8.17 -3.90
CA GLY A 177 -3.41 -8.06 -4.47
C GLY A 177 -4.35 -7.08 -3.76
N LEU A 178 -3.84 -6.18 -2.92
CA LEU A 178 -4.64 -5.33 -2.03
C LEU A 178 -5.66 -4.49 -2.82
N GLU A 179 -6.92 -4.50 -2.39
CA GLU A 179 -8.04 -3.82 -3.07
C GLU A 179 -8.86 -2.96 -2.11
N GLY A 180 -9.56 -1.96 -2.66
CA GLY A 180 -10.43 -1.06 -1.89
C GLY A 180 -9.68 0.04 -1.12
N VAL A 181 -10.11 0.30 0.11
CA VAL A 181 -9.58 1.38 0.97
C VAL A 181 -8.55 0.82 1.95
N LEU A 182 -7.30 1.28 1.84
CA LEU A 182 -6.23 0.97 2.78
C LEU A 182 -6.09 2.09 3.81
N ASN A 183 -6.36 1.78 5.07
CA ASN A 183 -6.08 2.66 6.20
C ASN A 183 -4.73 2.26 6.79
N LEU A 184 -3.73 3.14 6.72
CA LEU A 184 -2.44 2.89 7.35
C LEU A 184 -2.51 3.11 8.87
N PRO A 185 -1.69 2.40 9.67
CA PRO A 185 -1.81 2.40 11.13
C PRO A 185 -1.46 3.76 11.73
N SER A 186 -2.21 4.19 12.75
CA SER A 186 -2.14 5.54 13.32
C SER A 186 -0.79 5.90 13.94
N ASN A 187 0.07 4.93 14.26
CA ASN A 187 1.39 5.15 14.83
C ASN A 187 2.55 5.13 13.80
N LEU A 188 2.26 4.85 12.53
CA LEU A 188 3.27 4.74 11.47
C LEU A 188 4.03 6.05 11.27
N GLN A 189 5.36 6.03 11.39
CA GLN A 189 6.20 7.23 11.22
C GLN A 189 6.70 7.42 9.78
N THR A 190 6.98 6.33 9.07
CA THR A 190 7.61 6.35 7.75
C THR A 190 6.93 5.33 6.84
N MET A 191 6.73 5.69 5.58
CA MET A 191 6.41 4.74 4.52
C MET A 191 7.69 4.38 3.78
N GLU A 192 8.17 3.15 3.95
CA GLU A 192 9.43 2.68 3.41
C GLU A 192 9.43 2.52 1.89
N GLU A 193 10.63 2.40 1.31
CA GLU A 193 10.80 2.30 -0.14
C GLU A 193 9.98 1.14 -0.72
N TYR A 194 9.24 1.41 -1.81
CA TYR A 194 8.43 0.43 -2.52
C TYR A 194 7.38 -0.34 -1.70
N VAL A 195 7.05 0.11 -0.48
CA VAL A 195 6.21 -0.66 0.47
C VAL A 195 4.87 -1.13 -0.12
N PHE A 196 4.20 -0.32 -0.94
CA PHE A 196 2.96 -0.69 -1.66
C PHE A 196 3.11 -0.59 -3.19
N TYR A 197 4.34 -0.58 -3.71
CA TYR A 197 4.59 -0.58 -5.15
C TYR A 197 3.91 -1.78 -5.80
N GLY A 198 3.25 -1.65 -6.95
CA GLY A 198 2.58 -2.77 -7.62
C GLY A 198 1.21 -3.17 -7.06
N CYS A 199 0.69 -2.51 -6.03
CA CYS A 199 -0.66 -2.74 -5.50
C CYS A 199 -1.74 -2.08 -6.39
N TYR A 200 -1.89 -2.56 -7.62
CA TYR A 200 -2.69 -1.91 -8.68
C TYR A 200 -4.22 -1.85 -8.43
N ASN A 201 -4.73 -2.65 -7.48
CA ASN A 201 -6.16 -2.77 -7.21
C ASN A 201 -6.66 -1.86 -6.07
N LEU A 202 -5.76 -1.11 -5.42
CA LEU A 202 -6.14 -0.16 -4.38
C LEU A 202 -6.94 1.00 -4.98
N GLU A 203 -8.10 1.29 -4.40
CA GLU A 203 -8.92 2.43 -4.78
C GLU A 203 -8.48 3.69 -4.03
N LYS A 204 -8.12 3.53 -2.76
CA LYS A 204 -7.80 4.64 -1.86
C LYS A 204 -6.76 4.23 -0.82
N VAL A 205 -5.79 5.11 -0.57
CA VAL A 205 -4.84 4.99 0.54
C VAL A 205 -4.99 6.20 1.44
N ILE A 206 -5.21 5.96 2.74
CA ILE A 206 -5.29 7.01 3.77
C ILE A 206 -4.02 6.97 4.61
N ILE A 207 -3.21 8.03 4.48
CA ILE A 207 -1.99 8.22 5.27
C ILE A 207 -2.37 8.88 6.62
N PRO A 208 -1.88 8.36 7.76
CA PRO A 208 -2.18 8.91 9.09
C PRO A 208 -1.33 10.16 9.36
N GLN A 209 -1.76 10.99 10.31
CA GLN A 209 -1.08 12.23 10.68
C GLN A 209 0.34 12.02 11.25
N SER A 210 0.62 10.82 11.73
CA SER A 210 1.91 10.41 12.31
C SER A 210 3.02 10.24 11.28
N VAL A 211 2.69 10.02 10.00
CA VAL A 211 3.69 9.83 8.95
C VAL A 211 4.43 11.14 8.72
N LYS A 212 5.75 11.08 8.89
CA LYS A 212 6.71 12.17 8.69
C LYS A 212 7.50 12.03 7.40
N GLU A 213 7.56 10.83 6.82
CA GLU A 213 8.33 10.55 5.61
C GLU A 213 7.65 9.49 4.74
N ILE A 214 7.61 9.72 3.42
CA ILE A 214 7.19 8.78 2.39
C ILE A 214 8.38 8.60 1.46
N LYS A 215 9.03 7.43 1.50
CA LYS A 215 10.23 7.15 0.72
C LYS A 215 9.93 6.84 -0.75
N HIS A 216 11.01 6.60 -1.49
CA HIS A 216 11.01 6.35 -2.91
C HIS A 216 10.01 5.25 -3.32
N CYS A 217 9.15 5.56 -4.29
CA CYS A 217 8.18 4.62 -4.85
C CYS A 217 7.28 3.90 -3.81
N ALA A 218 7.10 4.45 -2.61
CA ALA A 218 6.39 3.81 -1.51
C ALA A 218 4.90 3.52 -1.80
N LEU A 219 4.26 4.33 -2.64
CA LEU A 219 2.83 4.23 -2.93
C LEU A 219 2.55 3.36 -4.17
N PRO A 220 1.28 2.93 -4.37
CA PRO A 220 0.91 2.18 -5.56
C PRO A 220 1.23 2.93 -6.85
N ASN A 221 1.94 2.26 -7.76
CA ASN A 221 2.34 2.78 -9.06
C ASN A 221 1.20 2.70 -10.09
N THR A 222 0.08 3.36 -9.79
CA THR A 222 -1.13 3.39 -10.62
C THR A 222 -1.85 4.73 -10.53
N THR A 223 -2.51 5.13 -11.61
CA THR A 223 -3.33 6.35 -11.66
C THR A 223 -4.71 6.20 -11.01
N LYS A 224 -5.15 4.96 -10.78
CA LYS A 224 -6.49 4.65 -10.26
C LYS A 224 -6.61 4.94 -8.76
N THR A 225 -5.52 4.76 -8.01
CA THR A 225 -5.52 4.90 -6.56
C THR A 225 -5.50 6.37 -6.16
N LYS A 226 -6.45 6.77 -5.32
CA LYS A 226 -6.50 8.09 -4.68
C LYS A 226 -5.68 8.09 -3.39
N ILE A 227 -4.72 9.00 -3.26
CA ILE A 227 -3.87 9.09 -2.06
C ILE A 227 -4.30 10.24 -1.19
N PHE A 228 -4.61 10.00 0.08
CA PHE A 228 -5.04 11.01 1.03
C PHE A 228 -3.95 11.27 2.06
N ILE A 229 -3.44 12.49 2.06
CA ILE A 229 -2.33 12.94 2.88
C ILE A 229 -2.86 13.98 3.89
N PRO A 230 -2.58 13.82 5.19
CA PRO A 230 -2.92 14.84 6.18
C PRO A 230 -2.05 16.07 5.99
N HIS A 231 -2.54 17.25 6.38
CA HIS A 231 -1.75 18.48 6.38
C HIS A 231 -0.70 18.46 7.51
N THR A 232 0.31 17.62 7.35
CA THR A 232 1.51 17.55 8.19
C THR A 232 2.75 17.76 7.34
N SER A 233 3.84 18.14 8.00
CA SER A 233 5.16 18.22 7.38
C SER A 233 5.67 16.82 7.05
N ILE A 234 5.44 16.33 5.82
CA ILE A 234 5.89 15.01 5.35
C ILE A 234 7.06 15.17 4.37
N GLU A 235 8.15 14.47 4.63
CA GLU A 235 9.25 14.30 3.69
C GLU A 235 8.85 13.33 2.59
N MET A 236 9.14 13.61 1.33
CA MET A 236 8.56 12.86 0.22
C MET A 236 9.63 12.55 -0.82
N GLY A 237 10.13 11.32 -0.80
CA GLY A 237 11.16 10.79 -1.68
C GLY A 237 10.80 10.81 -3.17
N LEU A 238 11.82 10.82 -4.03
CA LEU A 238 11.71 10.65 -5.49
C LEU A 238 10.71 9.57 -5.90
N CYS A 239 9.88 9.89 -6.91
CA CYS A 239 8.93 8.95 -7.52
C CYS A 239 7.96 8.27 -6.54
N CYS A 240 7.74 8.84 -5.35
CA CYS A 240 6.75 8.31 -4.39
C CYS A 240 5.31 8.29 -4.98
N PHE A 241 5.03 9.12 -5.99
CA PHE A 241 3.77 9.10 -6.74
C PHE A 241 3.97 8.72 -8.21
N HIS A 242 2.96 8.07 -8.78
CA HIS A 242 2.92 7.74 -10.20
C HIS A 242 2.45 8.93 -11.05
N ALA A 243 2.93 9.01 -12.29
CA ALA A 243 2.44 9.96 -13.28
C ALA A 243 0.93 9.80 -13.50
N GLY A 244 0.16 10.89 -13.39
CA GLY A 244 -1.30 10.88 -13.50
C GLY A 244 -2.04 10.49 -12.23
N GLN A 245 -1.33 10.21 -11.13
CA GLN A 245 -1.95 9.87 -9.85
C GLN A 245 -2.62 11.09 -9.21
N LYS A 246 -3.78 10.87 -8.60
CA LYS A 246 -4.55 11.89 -7.87
C LYS A 246 -4.17 11.88 -6.40
N VAL A 247 -3.69 13.01 -5.90
CA VAL A 247 -3.27 13.18 -4.49
C VAL A 247 -4.13 14.26 -3.83
N PHE A 248 -4.64 13.94 -2.65
CA PHE A 248 -5.57 14.74 -1.85
C PHE A 248 -4.90 15.18 -0.56
N PHE A 249 -4.78 16.48 -0.34
CA PHE A 249 -4.27 17.05 0.92
C PHE A 249 -5.42 17.61 1.75
N ARG A 250 -5.50 17.30 3.05
CA ARG A 250 -6.59 17.78 3.93
C ARG A 250 -6.08 18.65 5.07
N LYS A 251 -6.59 19.88 5.19
CA LYS A 251 -6.36 20.81 6.31
C LYS A 251 -7.67 21.45 6.78
N ASN A 252 -8.03 21.33 8.06
CA ASN A 252 -9.18 22.03 8.67
C ASN A 252 -10.43 21.99 7.76
N GLU A 253 -10.86 20.78 7.40
CA GLU A 253 -12.00 20.50 6.50
C GLU A 253 -11.83 20.87 5.02
N LYS A 254 -10.80 21.63 4.64
CA LYS A 254 -10.47 21.95 3.25
C LYS A 254 -9.65 20.83 2.60
N CYS A 255 -9.97 20.53 1.34
CA CYS A 255 -9.28 19.52 0.51
C CYS A 255 -8.60 20.19 -0.69
N PHE A 256 -7.34 19.83 -0.97
CA PHE A 256 -6.59 20.25 -2.15
C PHE A 256 -6.28 19.04 -3.01
N ILE A 257 -6.43 19.18 -4.33
CA ILE A 257 -6.18 18.10 -5.28
C ILE A 257 -4.96 18.47 -6.12
N VAL A 258 -3.98 17.57 -6.17
CA VAL A 258 -2.83 17.64 -7.07
C VAL A 258 -2.93 16.48 -8.06
N VAL A 259 -2.87 16.81 -9.36
CA VAL A 259 -2.78 15.83 -10.45
C VAL A 259 -1.39 15.97 -11.08
N LEU A 260 -0.58 14.91 -10.96
CA LEU A 260 0.80 14.93 -11.43
C LEU A 260 0.86 14.62 -12.93
N LYS A 261 1.52 15.45 -13.76
CA LYS A 261 1.62 15.24 -15.22
C LYS A 261 2.87 14.42 -15.60
N GLY A 262 2.79 13.67 -16.71
CA GLY A 262 3.64 12.52 -17.02
C GLY A 262 5.09 12.71 -17.50
N GLU A 263 5.74 13.87 -17.28
CA GLU A 263 7.16 14.06 -17.65
C GLU A 263 8.13 14.17 -16.46
N TRP A 264 7.64 14.00 -15.22
CA TRP A 264 8.45 14.07 -13.99
C TRP A 264 9.45 12.91 -13.80
N LEU A 265 9.51 11.96 -14.72
CA LEU A 265 10.06 10.61 -14.50
C LEU A 265 11.46 10.35 -15.09
N LYS A 266 12.17 11.35 -15.64
CA LYS A 266 13.45 11.06 -16.33
C LYS A 266 14.70 11.85 -15.95
N ALA A 267 14.66 12.90 -15.15
CA ALA A 267 15.88 13.54 -14.69
C ALA A 267 15.66 14.30 -13.38
N SER A 268 16.44 13.93 -12.36
CA SER A 268 16.83 14.71 -11.18
C SER A 268 15.75 15.59 -10.52
N LEU A 269 15.22 15.13 -9.40
CA LEU A 269 14.86 16.05 -8.31
C LEU A 269 15.81 15.79 -7.15
N GLU A 270 16.98 16.41 -7.19
CA GLU A 270 17.84 16.51 -6.00
C GLU A 270 17.16 17.25 -4.83
N ARG A 271 15.89 17.66 -4.93
CA ARG A 271 15.12 18.20 -3.81
C ARG A 271 13.68 17.69 -3.82
N ASP A 272 13.38 16.96 -2.76
CA ASP A 272 12.12 16.29 -2.44
C ASP A 272 10.95 17.26 -2.28
N LEU A 273 9.76 16.70 -2.48
CA LEU A 273 8.46 17.28 -2.12
C LEU A 273 8.36 17.66 -0.61
N SER A 274 9.33 17.20 0.21
CA SER A 274 9.58 17.61 1.60
C SER A 274 9.68 19.13 1.80
N PHE A 275 10.19 19.86 0.79
CA PHE A 275 10.25 21.32 0.82
C PHE A 275 8.86 21.96 0.97
N PHE A 276 7.83 21.38 0.33
CA PHE A 276 6.46 21.89 0.38
C PHE A 276 5.76 21.62 1.72
N LEU A 277 6.26 20.67 2.50
CA LEU A 277 5.61 20.23 3.74
C LEU A 277 6.38 20.63 5.02
N GLN A 278 7.72 20.67 5.03
CA GLN A 278 8.55 20.92 6.22
C GLN A 278 8.54 22.35 6.79
N HIS A 279 7.97 23.34 6.10
CA HIS A 279 7.89 24.72 6.57
C HIS A 279 6.43 25.17 6.71
N PRO A 280 5.78 25.05 7.90
CA PRO A 280 4.38 25.47 8.09
C PRO A 280 4.16 26.99 8.05
N THR A 281 5.20 27.79 7.82
CA THR A 281 5.11 29.24 7.61
C THR A 281 5.17 29.54 6.11
N PHE A 282 4.01 29.95 5.56
CA PHE A 282 3.83 30.74 4.34
C PHE A 282 5.09 30.90 3.46
N GLY A 283 5.32 29.96 2.53
CA GLY A 283 6.16 30.20 1.37
C GLY A 283 5.29 30.81 0.27
N THR A 284 5.41 32.11 0.05
CA THR A 284 4.76 32.78 -1.08
C THR A 284 5.29 32.24 -2.40
N PHE A 285 4.44 32.36 -3.42
CA PHE A 285 4.67 32.09 -4.84
C PHE A 285 5.96 32.63 -5.49
N GLU A 286 6.82 33.34 -4.77
CA GLU A 286 7.99 33.99 -5.41
C GLU A 286 9.07 33.02 -5.86
N GLN A 287 9.05 31.77 -5.40
CA GLN A 287 9.92 30.71 -5.94
C GLN A 287 9.35 30.02 -7.19
N ILE A 288 8.14 30.39 -7.63
CA ILE A 288 7.49 29.97 -8.90
C ILE A 288 8.04 30.82 -10.06
N ARG A 289 9.35 31.09 -10.03
CA ARG A 289 10.09 31.89 -11.01
C ARG A 289 11.08 31.10 -11.87
N VAL A 290 11.03 29.78 -11.85
CA VAL A 290 11.79 28.93 -12.80
C VAL A 290 10.78 28.25 -13.74
N GLU A 291 11.02 28.34 -15.05
CA GLU A 291 10.10 27.87 -16.12
C GLU A 291 9.65 26.40 -16.00
N GLN A 292 10.32 25.62 -15.15
CA GLN A 292 10.16 24.18 -14.98
C GLN A 292 9.01 23.78 -14.04
N TYR A 293 8.43 24.71 -13.27
CA TYR A 293 7.44 24.45 -12.21
C TYR A 293 5.99 24.87 -12.54
N LYS A 294 5.54 24.71 -13.79
CA LYS A 294 4.11 24.89 -14.06
C LYS A 294 3.35 23.66 -13.52
N GLN A 295 2.29 23.88 -12.74
CA GLN A 295 1.17 22.95 -12.44
C GLN A 295 1.07 22.32 -11.03
N ALA A 296 1.01 23.13 -9.97
CA ALA A 296 0.27 22.81 -8.75
C ALA A 296 -0.58 24.03 -8.38
N VAL A 297 -1.87 23.86 -8.05
CA VAL A 297 -2.71 24.99 -7.61
C VAL A 297 -3.39 24.70 -6.29
N ALA A 298 -3.03 25.51 -5.30
CA ALA A 298 -3.81 25.70 -4.09
C ALA A 298 -4.98 26.64 -4.40
N ILE A 299 -6.20 26.13 -4.26
CA ILE A 299 -7.47 26.84 -4.55
C ILE A 299 -7.66 28.10 -3.67
N GLY A 300 -6.90 28.27 -2.59
CA GLY A 300 -7.08 29.37 -1.63
C GLY A 300 -6.21 30.62 -1.83
N PHE A 301 -5.39 30.73 -2.88
CA PHE A 301 -4.41 31.83 -3.04
C PHE A 301 -4.44 32.48 -4.45
N TYR A 302 -5.61 32.52 -5.07
CA TYR A 302 -5.81 32.90 -6.48
C TYR A 302 -5.66 34.41 -6.78
N ASP A 303 -5.97 35.28 -5.82
CA ASP A 303 -6.00 36.74 -6.04
C ASP A 303 -4.64 37.44 -5.90
N GLU A 304 -3.60 36.76 -5.39
CA GLU A 304 -2.40 37.45 -4.92
C GLU A 304 -1.20 37.37 -5.88
N ILE A 305 -1.20 36.45 -6.88
CA ILE A 305 -0.07 36.30 -7.83
C ILE A 305 -0.54 36.12 -9.28
N PRO A 306 -0.25 37.10 -10.17
CA PRO A 306 -0.69 37.10 -11.58
C PRO A 306 -0.36 35.86 -12.40
N ARG A 307 0.77 35.18 -12.13
CA ARG A 307 1.19 33.96 -12.85
C ARG A 307 0.35 32.73 -12.51
N ILE A 308 -0.30 32.70 -11.33
CA ILE A 308 -1.27 31.66 -10.95
C ILE A 308 -2.50 31.79 -11.81
N ARG A 309 -2.96 33.02 -11.98
CA ARG A 309 -4.19 33.33 -12.68
C ARG A 309 -4.14 32.80 -14.10
N GLU A 310 -3.08 33.13 -14.84
CA GLU A 310 -2.84 32.64 -16.20
C GLU A 310 -2.75 31.10 -16.28
N TYR A 311 -2.13 30.49 -15.25
CA TYR A 311 -2.02 29.05 -15.16
C TYR A 311 -3.36 28.36 -14.89
N LEU A 312 -4.15 28.90 -13.96
CA LEU A 312 -5.49 28.42 -13.65
C LEU A 312 -6.44 28.64 -14.83
N GLU A 313 -6.44 29.80 -15.46
CA GLU A 313 -7.25 30.08 -16.65
C GLU A 313 -7.05 29.01 -17.75
N SER A 314 -5.84 28.45 -17.86
CA SER A 314 -5.54 27.38 -18.83
C SER A 314 -5.86 25.95 -18.37
N HIS A 315 -6.14 25.70 -17.08
CA HIS A 315 -6.30 24.33 -16.53
C HIS A 315 -7.50 24.14 -15.58
N ILE A 316 -8.21 25.22 -15.22
CA ILE A 316 -9.31 25.24 -14.26
C ILE A 316 -10.49 24.37 -14.69
N ALA A 317 -10.71 24.26 -16.00
CA ALA A 317 -11.78 23.43 -16.55
C ALA A 317 -11.61 21.96 -16.20
N GLU A 318 -10.38 21.45 -16.27
CA GLU A 318 -10.06 20.07 -15.95
C GLU A 318 -10.19 19.81 -14.44
N ALA A 319 -9.75 20.77 -13.62
CA ALA A 319 -9.91 20.69 -12.17
C ALA A 319 -11.40 20.62 -11.77
N ILE A 320 -12.26 21.43 -12.39
CA ILE A 320 -13.69 21.44 -12.08
C ILE A 320 -14.37 20.15 -12.54
N LYS A 321 -14.02 19.58 -13.69
CA LYS A 321 -14.50 18.25 -14.11
C LYS A 321 -14.20 17.16 -13.08
N ILE A 322 -13.00 17.17 -12.51
CA ILE A 322 -12.63 16.23 -11.45
C ILE A 322 -13.50 16.45 -10.20
N LEU A 323 -13.71 17.69 -9.79
CA LEU A 323 -14.54 18.01 -8.62
C LEU A 323 -16.02 17.65 -8.83
N ILE A 324 -16.52 17.76 -10.06
CA ILE A 324 -17.86 17.32 -10.46
C ILE A 324 -18.02 15.82 -10.18
N ASP A 325 -17.07 15.00 -10.64
CA ASP A 325 -17.11 13.54 -10.45
C ASP A 325 -17.03 13.14 -8.97
N GLU A 326 -16.33 13.94 -8.16
CA GLU A 326 -16.17 13.72 -6.73
C GLU A 326 -17.25 14.37 -5.86
N LYS A 327 -18.24 15.00 -6.51
CA LYS A 327 -19.37 15.65 -5.84
C LYS A 327 -18.93 16.72 -4.81
N GLN A 328 -17.81 17.41 -5.05
CA GLN A 328 -17.25 18.42 -4.14
C GLN A 328 -17.88 19.81 -4.34
N VAL A 329 -19.18 19.93 -4.04
CA VAL A 329 -20.00 21.13 -4.33
C VAL A 329 -19.40 22.42 -3.78
N GLU A 330 -18.96 22.40 -2.51
CA GLU A 330 -18.42 23.58 -1.84
C GLU A 330 -17.13 24.09 -2.50
N THR A 331 -16.27 23.17 -2.95
CA THR A 331 -15.01 23.53 -3.64
C THR A 331 -15.28 24.13 -5.02
N ILE A 332 -16.26 23.58 -5.75
CA ILE A 332 -16.67 24.15 -7.04
C ILE A 332 -17.23 25.56 -6.85
N SER A 333 -18.08 25.76 -5.84
CA SER A 333 -18.67 27.08 -5.55
C SER A 333 -17.61 28.16 -5.34
N ILE A 334 -16.57 27.84 -4.57
CA ILE A 334 -15.42 28.73 -4.36
C ILE A 334 -14.78 29.10 -5.70
N LEU A 335 -14.44 28.11 -6.53
CA LEU A 335 -13.78 28.34 -7.83
C LEU A 335 -14.60 29.19 -8.80
N LEU A 336 -15.93 29.04 -8.78
CA LEU A 336 -16.82 29.81 -9.63
C LEU A 336 -16.93 31.26 -9.16
N ASN A 337 -17.00 31.50 -7.84
CA ASN A 337 -17.06 32.86 -7.28
C ASN A 337 -15.85 33.72 -7.68
N ASP A 338 -14.71 33.08 -7.93
CA ASP A 338 -13.46 33.75 -8.29
C ASP A 338 -13.36 34.08 -9.80
N ARG A 339 -14.37 33.67 -10.59
CA ARG A 339 -14.54 33.99 -12.02
C ARG A 339 -13.35 33.63 -12.92
N ILE A 340 -12.68 32.52 -12.62
CA ILE A 340 -11.43 32.11 -13.31
C ILE A 340 -11.72 31.25 -14.57
N ILE A 341 -12.93 30.73 -14.72
CA ILE A 341 -13.37 30.03 -15.93
C ILE A 341 -13.50 31.01 -17.10
N THR A 342 -12.90 30.67 -18.25
CA THR A 342 -13.14 31.41 -19.50
C THR A 342 -14.49 31.08 -20.11
N LYS A 343 -15.01 31.98 -20.96
CA LYS A 343 -16.28 31.79 -21.65
C LYS A 343 -16.30 30.52 -22.52
N GLU A 344 -15.15 30.15 -23.08
CA GLU A 344 -15.00 28.98 -23.94
C GLU A 344 -14.96 27.67 -23.14
N ALA A 345 -14.57 27.75 -21.86
CA ALA A 345 -14.45 26.60 -20.97
C ALA A 345 -15.74 26.27 -20.21
N ILE A 346 -16.64 27.24 -20.01
CA ILE A 346 -17.85 27.06 -19.18
C ILE A 346 -18.84 26.04 -19.77
N ASP A 347 -19.06 26.11 -21.08
CA ASP A 347 -20.03 25.24 -21.77
C ASP A 347 -19.60 23.77 -21.74
N PRO A 348 -18.35 23.41 -22.07
CA PRO A 348 -17.85 22.04 -21.90
C PRO A 348 -17.93 21.50 -20.46
N ILE A 349 -17.83 22.36 -19.45
CA ILE A 349 -17.92 21.96 -18.04
C ILE A 349 -19.38 21.68 -17.65
N ILE A 350 -20.32 22.49 -18.13
CA ILE A 350 -21.75 22.27 -17.93
C ILE A 350 -22.21 21.00 -18.64
N GLU A 351 -21.82 20.82 -19.90
CA GLU A 351 -22.11 19.59 -20.65
C GLU A 351 -21.57 18.36 -19.90
N TYR A 352 -20.33 18.43 -19.41
CA TYR A 352 -19.76 17.38 -18.58
C TYR A 352 -20.56 17.11 -17.30
N ALA A 353 -21.01 18.16 -16.60
CA ALA A 353 -21.83 18.02 -15.40
C ALA A 353 -23.19 17.37 -15.69
N ILE A 354 -23.82 17.70 -16.82
CA ILE A 354 -25.10 17.11 -17.27
C ILE A 354 -24.91 15.65 -17.67
N GLU A 355 -23.84 15.32 -18.40
CA GLU A 355 -23.50 13.93 -18.74
C GLU A 355 -23.21 13.09 -17.48
N SER A 356 -22.47 13.67 -16.52
CA SER A 356 -22.19 13.05 -15.23
C SER A 356 -23.47 12.83 -14.41
N ALA A 357 -24.48 13.70 -14.53
CA ALA A 357 -25.79 13.57 -13.91
C ALA A 357 -26.52 12.27 -14.29
N GLN A 358 -26.43 11.86 -15.56
CA GLN A 358 -27.05 10.64 -16.07
C GLN A 358 -26.47 9.36 -15.44
N LYS A 359 -25.35 9.47 -14.72
CA LYS A 359 -24.67 8.40 -13.97
C LYS A 359 -24.74 8.59 -12.45
N GLY A 360 -25.66 9.43 -11.96
CA GLY A 360 -25.84 9.72 -10.54
C GLY A 360 -25.08 10.94 -10.02
N GLY A 361 -24.75 11.90 -10.91
CA GLY A 361 -24.14 13.20 -10.57
C GLY A 361 -25.06 14.13 -9.76
N SER A 362 -24.49 15.17 -9.16
CA SER A 362 -25.21 16.08 -8.25
C SER A 362 -26.01 17.15 -9.02
N LEU A 363 -27.32 17.25 -8.73
CA LEU A 363 -28.19 18.32 -9.24
C LEU A 363 -27.75 19.70 -8.71
N GLU A 364 -27.18 19.75 -7.51
CA GLU A 364 -26.64 20.98 -6.91
C GLU A 364 -25.47 21.52 -7.74
N ILE A 365 -24.61 20.65 -8.25
CA ILE A 365 -23.45 21.03 -9.08
C ILE A 365 -23.90 21.59 -10.43
N GLN A 366 -24.88 20.94 -11.08
CA GLN A 366 -25.45 21.44 -12.34
C GLN A 366 -26.11 22.80 -12.14
N THR A 367 -26.92 22.93 -11.08
CA THR A 367 -27.60 24.18 -10.73
C THR A 367 -26.59 25.28 -10.48
N LEU A 368 -25.52 24.99 -9.74
CA LEU A 368 -24.43 25.92 -9.45
C LEU A 368 -23.74 26.40 -10.74
N LEU A 369 -23.39 25.49 -11.65
CA LEU A 369 -22.73 25.84 -12.91
C LEU A 369 -23.64 26.61 -13.88
N LEU A 370 -24.91 26.22 -13.98
CA LEU A 370 -25.91 26.92 -14.80
C LEU A 370 -26.18 28.33 -14.26
N ASN A 371 -26.31 28.49 -12.95
CA ASN A 371 -26.44 29.79 -12.31
C ASN A 371 -25.21 30.67 -12.57
N TYR A 372 -24.01 30.10 -12.44
CA TYR A 372 -22.77 30.80 -12.75
C TYR A 372 -22.71 31.25 -14.22
N LYS A 373 -23.12 30.40 -15.18
CA LYS A 373 -23.22 30.78 -16.60
C LYS A 373 -24.24 31.90 -16.83
N ALA A 374 -25.40 31.83 -16.19
CA ALA A 374 -26.43 32.84 -16.36
C ALA A 374 -25.98 34.21 -15.81
N GLU A 375 -25.27 34.21 -14.69
CA GLU A 375 -24.63 35.42 -14.15
C GLU A 375 -23.53 35.94 -15.08
N TYR A 376 -22.73 35.04 -15.66
CA TYR A 376 -21.68 35.39 -16.62
C TYR A 376 -22.25 36.02 -17.91
N LEU A 377 -23.44 35.61 -18.35
CA LEU A 377 -24.15 36.16 -19.53
C LEU A 377 -24.94 37.45 -19.24
N GLY A 378 -24.98 37.91 -17.99
CA GLY A 378 -25.61 39.18 -17.62
C GLY A 378 -27.13 39.12 -17.43
N PHE A 379 -27.70 37.96 -17.12
CA PHE A 379 -29.13 37.84 -16.82
C PHE A 379 -29.43 38.33 -15.39
N GLU A 380 -30.22 39.39 -15.27
CA GLU A 380 -30.49 40.09 -14.01
C GLU A 380 -31.60 39.41 -13.18
N SER A 381 -32.47 38.62 -13.79
CA SER A 381 -33.64 38.02 -13.12
C SER A 381 -33.70 36.50 -13.16
N VAL A 382 -34.25 35.88 -12.11
CA VAL A 382 -34.44 34.41 -12.01
C VAL A 382 -35.30 33.85 -13.15
N GLU A 383 -36.28 34.62 -13.64
CA GLU A 383 -37.14 34.23 -14.78
C GLU A 383 -36.40 34.19 -16.11
N GLU A 384 -35.38 35.03 -16.31
CA GLU A 384 -34.51 34.97 -17.50
C GLU A 384 -33.54 33.79 -17.42
N ARG A 385 -33.08 33.43 -16.22
CA ARG A 385 -32.20 32.27 -15.98
C ARG A 385 -32.88 30.94 -16.25
N LEU A 386 -34.19 30.84 -15.99
CA LEU A 386 -35.00 29.62 -16.20
C LEU A 386 -35.35 29.33 -17.68
N LYS A 387 -35.14 30.27 -18.59
CA LYS A 387 -35.41 30.11 -20.03
C LYS A 387 -34.24 29.52 -20.83
N LEU A 388 -33.03 29.55 -20.25
CA LEU A 388 -31.80 28.96 -20.78
C LEU A 388 -31.68 27.50 -20.30
#